data_AF-A0A9W3GGX4-F1
#
_entry.id   AF-A0A9W3GGX4-F1
#
_cell.length_a   1.000
_cell.length_b   1.000
_cell.length_c   1.000
_cell.angle_alpha   90.00
_cell.angle_beta   90.00
_cell.angle_gamma   90.00
#
_symmetry.space_group_name_H-M   'P 1'
#
loop_
_entity.id
_entity.type
_entity.pdbx_description
1 polymer ?
#
loop_
_entity_poly.entity_id
_entity_poly.type
_entity_poly.pdbx_seq_one_letter_code
_entity_poly.pdbx_strand_id
1 'polypeptide(L)'
;MAPRSRRRRHKKPLSSVAPVVVTPPTVVTPVPVTLSKPGPSIDTLGFFSLENNVPGLSQLILQKLNMKSYEEYKLVLDGGTPVSGFGFRCPQEMFQKMEDTFRFCAYCRALPSGLSDSKVLRHCKRCRNVYYCGPECQRSDWPAHRRVCQELRLVAVDRLMEWLLVTGDFVLPSGPWSWLTEVVQGWDTWFSMQRLQLDSTLDAVLNSQAMTTLWASAGRPRPDPHVLQGSLKRLLTDALSRPLTLGFGLRALGINVGKVGGSTVHVVGASHAETFLTRPGDYDELGYMFPGHLGLRVILVGIDVAAGFSQSTSASLLEPGTVQLSGHRGLYHDFWEEQVETGQIAHPDLVVAFHPGFHASSDLMESWLPTLLLLRDYEIPTMITVYSNQELTASLQILVDLDMHITAYGANPFASLKPEQVYSNPNKQPVYCSAYYIMFLGSSCQLDKRQLEEKVDGEDPRKYQSTSQRTD
;
A
#
# COMPACT_ATOMS: atom_id res chain seq x y z
N MET A 1 -3.52 -8.02 9.46
CA MET A 1 -4.29 -8.70 10.54
C MET A 1 -3.36 -9.54 11.41
N ALA A 2 -2.65 -8.95 12.37
CA ALA A 2 -1.96 -9.68 13.43
C ALA A 2 -2.11 -8.97 14.78
N PRO A 3 -2.49 -9.68 15.86
CA PRO A 3 -2.50 -9.11 17.20
C PRO A 3 -1.12 -9.20 17.85
N ARG A 4 -0.72 -8.12 18.55
CA ARG A 4 0.53 -8.02 19.33
C ARG A 4 0.67 -9.15 20.37
N SER A 5 1.89 -9.67 20.54
CA SER A 5 2.23 -10.60 21.62
C SER A 5 2.24 -9.87 22.98
N ARG A 6 1.44 -10.35 23.93
CA ARG A 6 1.41 -9.81 25.31
C ARG A 6 2.73 -10.12 26.01
N ARG A 7 3.53 -9.09 26.32
CA ARG A 7 4.60 -9.18 27.32
C ARG A 7 3.98 -9.43 28.70
N ARG A 8 4.49 -10.46 29.39
CA ARG A 8 4.13 -10.83 30.77
C ARG A 8 4.36 -9.64 31.72
N ARG A 9 3.34 -9.29 32.52
CA ARG A 9 3.52 -8.58 33.80
C ARG A 9 2.81 -9.33 34.93
N HIS A 10 3.42 -9.24 36.11
CA HIS A 10 3.27 -10.09 37.29
C HIS A 10 1.89 -10.04 37.98
N LYS A 11 1.57 -11.14 38.69
CA LYS A 11 0.39 -11.41 39.52
C LYS A 11 0.28 -10.53 40.78
N LYS A 12 -0.97 -10.17 41.16
CA LYS A 12 -1.68 -10.41 42.47
C LYS A 12 -2.94 -9.50 42.61
N PRO A 13 -3.91 -9.76 43.52
CA PRO A 13 -4.81 -10.92 43.66
C PRO A 13 -6.33 -10.53 43.69
N LEU A 14 -7.18 -11.54 43.92
CA LEU A 14 -8.65 -11.63 43.77
C LEU A 14 -9.54 -10.74 44.66
N SER A 15 -10.76 -10.46 44.16
CA SER A 15 -12.04 -10.22 44.87
C SER A 15 -13.14 -10.08 43.80
N SER A 16 -14.42 -10.49 43.91
CA SER A 16 -15.20 -11.44 44.71
C SER A 16 -16.48 -11.70 43.88
N VAL A 17 -17.08 -12.89 44.00
CA VAL A 17 -18.21 -13.38 43.18
C VAL A 17 -19.55 -13.00 43.79
N ALA A 18 -20.54 -12.60 42.96
CA ALA A 18 -21.97 -12.61 43.29
C ALA A 18 -22.84 -12.86 42.02
N PRO A 19 -24.08 -13.37 42.15
CA PRO A 19 -24.59 -14.47 41.31
C PRO A 19 -25.37 -14.05 40.05
N VAL A 20 -25.42 -15.02 39.12
CA VAL A 20 -26.07 -14.98 37.81
C VAL A 20 -27.58 -15.20 37.92
N VAL A 21 -28.37 -14.35 37.29
CA VAL A 21 -29.80 -14.61 37.00
C VAL A 21 -29.92 -14.99 35.53
N VAL A 22 -30.44 -16.20 35.29
CA VAL A 22 -30.67 -16.78 33.95
C VAL A 22 -32.03 -16.31 33.44
N THR A 23 -32.06 -15.70 32.26
CA THR A 23 -33.29 -15.49 31.46
C THR A 23 -33.13 -16.14 30.07
N PRO A 24 -34.19 -16.75 29.52
CA PRO A 24 -34.11 -17.58 28.31
C PRO A 24 -33.99 -16.72 27.02
N PRO A 25 -33.47 -17.28 25.91
CA PRO A 25 -33.07 -16.48 24.76
C PRO A 25 -34.28 -16.12 23.87
N THR A 26 -34.47 -14.82 23.66
CA THR A 26 -35.37 -14.30 22.62
C THR A 26 -34.67 -14.42 21.26
N VAL A 27 -35.31 -15.10 20.32
CA VAL A 27 -34.88 -15.17 18.92
C VAL A 27 -34.96 -13.76 18.32
N VAL A 28 -33.81 -13.16 18.03
CA VAL A 28 -33.71 -11.86 17.36
C VAL A 28 -33.43 -12.11 15.87
N THR A 29 -34.43 -11.87 15.03
CA THR A 29 -34.27 -11.69 13.58
C THR A 29 -33.28 -10.56 13.29
N PRO A 30 -32.33 -10.70 12.35
CA PRO A 30 -31.35 -9.66 12.08
C PRO A 30 -32.02 -8.43 11.46
N VAL A 31 -31.78 -7.27 12.06
CA VAL A 31 -32.17 -5.95 11.56
C VAL A 31 -31.34 -5.63 10.31
N PRO A 32 -31.93 -5.04 9.25
CA PRO A 32 -31.17 -4.60 8.08
C PRO A 32 -30.12 -3.56 8.49
N VAL A 33 -28.87 -3.80 8.09
CA VAL A 33 -27.75 -2.92 8.39
C VAL A 33 -27.92 -1.60 7.61
N THR A 34 -28.33 -0.53 8.29
CA THR A 34 -28.26 0.82 7.74
C THR A 34 -26.82 1.33 7.86
N LEU A 35 -26.03 1.11 6.83
CA LEU A 35 -24.71 1.72 6.67
C LEU A 35 -24.87 3.19 6.25
N SER A 36 -24.21 4.11 6.97
CA SER A 36 -24.06 5.51 6.56
C SER A 36 -23.35 5.60 5.20
N LYS A 37 -23.61 6.67 4.44
CA LYS A 37 -22.94 6.90 3.15
C LYS A 37 -21.42 6.78 3.32
N PRO A 38 -20.71 6.06 2.41
CA PRO A 38 -19.26 5.96 2.48
C PRO A 38 -18.65 7.36 2.38
N GLY A 39 -17.83 7.73 3.36
CA GLY A 39 -16.95 8.90 3.23
C GLY A 39 -15.88 8.66 2.14
N PRO A 40 -14.98 9.63 1.89
CA PRO A 40 -13.97 9.55 0.82
C PRO A 40 -12.84 8.52 1.07
N SER A 41 -13.06 7.55 1.96
CA SER A 41 -12.12 6.53 2.37
C SER A 41 -12.08 5.38 1.37
N ILE A 42 -10.92 5.19 0.74
CA ILE A 42 -10.65 4.07 -0.16
C ILE A 42 -10.82 2.72 0.55
N ASP A 43 -10.45 2.63 1.84
CA ASP A 43 -10.64 1.43 2.67
C ASP A 43 -12.12 1.11 2.89
N THR A 44 -12.92 2.16 3.08
CA THR A 44 -14.38 2.05 3.23
C THR A 44 -14.99 1.53 1.93
N LEU A 45 -14.67 2.15 0.79
CA LEU A 45 -15.12 1.72 -0.53
C LEU A 45 -14.67 0.28 -0.87
N GLY A 46 -13.44 -0.08 -0.49
CA GLY A 46 -12.90 -1.42 -0.63
C GLY A 46 -13.73 -2.45 0.13
N PHE A 47 -14.12 -2.15 1.37
CA PHE A 47 -14.98 -3.01 2.18
C PHE A 47 -16.38 -3.17 1.58
N PHE A 48 -17.02 -2.08 1.12
CA PHE A 48 -18.32 -2.15 0.43
C PHE A 48 -18.25 -2.95 -0.89
N SER A 49 -17.13 -2.84 -1.61
CA SER A 49 -16.90 -3.60 -2.85
C SER A 49 -16.85 -5.11 -2.63
N LEU A 50 -16.56 -5.58 -1.41
CA LEU A 50 -16.62 -7.01 -1.09
C LEU A 50 -18.05 -7.54 -1.19
N GLU A 51 -19.00 -6.80 -0.61
CA GLU A 51 -20.42 -7.18 -0.57
C GLU A 51 -21.05 -7.14 -1.97
N ASN A 52 -20.75 -6.11 -2.75
CA ASN A 52 -21.28 -5.96 -4.10
C ASN A 52 -20.81 -7.07 -5.05
N ASN A 53 -19.55 -7.50 -4.91
CA ASN A 53 -18.96 -8.54 -5.77
C ASN A 53 -19.27 -9.96 -5.29
N VAL A 54 -19.41 -10.16 -3.97
CA VAL A 54 -19.71 -11.45 -3.33
C VAL A 54 -20.68 -11.18 -2.17
N PRO A 55 -22.00 -11.29 -2.40
CA PRO A 55 -23.00 -11.04 -1.36
C PRO A 55 -22.78 -11.91 -0.12
N GLY A 56 -22.76 -11.30 1.06
CA GLY A 56 -22.49 -11.97 2.34
C GLY A 56 -21.01 -12.01 2.78
N LEU A 57 -20.07 -11.62 1.90
CA LEU A 57 -18.63 -11.78 2.15
C LEU A 57 -18.15 -10.83 3.24
N SER A 58 -18.66 -9.60 3.26
CA SER A 58 -18.28 -8.60 4.26
C SER A 58 -18.65 -9.08 5.68
N GLN A 59 -19.86 -9.62 5.85
CA GLN A 59 -20.34 -10.14 7.13
C GLN A 59 -19.60 -11.43 7.53
N LEU A 60 -19.25 -12.30 6.57
CA LEU A 60 -18.42 -13.47 6.85
C LEU A 60 -17.05 -13.06 7.40
N ILE A 61 -16.40 -12.05 6.83
CA ILE A 61 -15.11 -11.54 7.33
C ILE A 61 -15.27 -11.05 8.77
N LEU A 62 -16.25 -10.20 9.04
CA LEU A 62 -16.53 -9.70 10.39
C LEU A 62 -16.77 -10.85 11.37
N GLN A 63 -17.58 -11.84 10.99
CA GLN A 63 -17.83 -13.02 11.81
C GLN A 63 -16.54 -13.81 12.12
N LYS A 64 -15.66 -13.99 11.14
CA LYS A 64 -14.39 -14.70 11.33
C LYS A 64 -13.41 -13.91 12.21
N LEU A 65 -13.52 -12.58 12.23
CA LEU A 65 -12.77 -11.71 13.11
C LEU A 65 -13.42 -11.49 14.49
N ASN A 66 -14.58 -12.11 14.74
CA ASN A 66 -15.40 -11.91 15.93
C ASN A 66 -15.82 -10.43 16.11
N MET A 67 -16.18 -9.76 15.01
CA MET A 67 -16.64 -8.36 14.96
C MET A 67 -18.11 -8.30 14.53
N LYS A 68 -18.83 -7.28 15.00
CA LYS A 68 -20.26 -7.08 14.71
C LYS A 68 -20.52 -6.10 13.58
N SER A 69 -19.60 -5.18 13.33
CA SER A 69 -19.80 -4.11 12.34
C SER A 69 -18.50 -3.64 11.71
N TYR A 70 -18.62 -2.88 10.61
CA TYR A 70 -17.48 -2.25 9.96
C TYR A 70 -16.80 -1.22 10.87
N GLU A 71 -17.55 -0.53 11.73
CA GLU A 71 -17.01 0.45 12.68
C GLU A 71 -16.09 -0.22 13.72
N GLU A 72 -16.45 -1.42 14.21
CA GLU A 72 -15.55 -2.21 15.06
C GLU A 72 -14.28 -2.62 14.31
N TYR A 73 -14.41 -3.00 13.03
CA TYR A 73 -13.26 -3.33 12.18
C TYR A 73 -12.35 -2.13 11.96
N LYS A 74 -12.92 -0.98 11.58
CA LYS A 74 -12.21 0.28 11.35
C LYS A 74 -11.51 0.75 12.62
N LEU A 75 -12.19 0.68 13.78
CA LEU A 75 -11.59 1.03 15.07
C LEU A 75 -10.30 0.25 15.36
N VAL A 76 -10.26 -1.05 15.02
CA VAL A 76 -9.06 -1.87 15.21
C VAL A 76 -7.96 -1.52 14.22
N LEU A 77 -8.31 -1.25 12.97
CA LEU A 77 -7.35 -0.78 11.96
C LEU A 77 -6.73 0.57 12.35
N ASP A 78 -7.54 1.47 12.90
CA ASP A 78 -7.10 2.75 13.42
C ASP A 78 -6.21 2.62 14.67
N GLY A 79 -6.01 1.41 15.22
CA GLY A 79 -5.19 1.15 16.40
C GLY A 79 -5.94 1.28 17.73
N GLY A 80 -7.26 1.36 17.69
CA GLY A 80 -8.14 1.36 18.85
C GLY A 80 -8.11 0.03 19.63
N THR A 81 -8.67 0.05 20.83
CA THR A 81 -8.74 -1.16 21.66
C THR A 81 -9.80 -2.11 21.08
N PRO A 82 -9.42 -3.34 20.71
CA PRO A 82 -10.38 -4.27 20.15
C PRO A 82 -11.39 -4.77 21.18
N VAL A 83 -12.58 -5.17 20.71
CA VAL A 83 -13.64 -5.75 21.55
C VAL A 83 -13.21 -7.05 22.24
N SER A 84 -13.88 -7.39 23.35
CA SER A 84 -13.61 -8.63 24.07
C SER A 84 -13.86 -9.86 23.19
N GLY A 85 -12.82 -10.66 22.96
CA GLY A 85 -12.87 -11.83 22.07
C GLY A 85 -12.31 -11.60 20.68
N PHE A 86 -11.82 -10.40 20.36
CA PHE A 86 -11.04 -10.16 19.14
C PHE A 86 -9.73 -10.94 19.11
N GLY A 87 -9.35 -11.36 17.91
CA GLY A 87 -8.13 -12.13 17.65
C GLY A 87 -8.37 -13.63 17.66
N PHE A 88 -7.28 -14.38 17.61
CA PHE A 88 -7.29 -15.83 17.45
C PHE A 88 -6.58 -16.49 18.64
N ARG A 89 -7.03 -17.68 19.06
CA ARG A 89 -6.44 -18.38 20.21
C ARG A 89 -5.08 -19.00 19.88
N CYS A 90 -4.88 -19.38 18.61
CA CYS A 90 -3.64 -19.94 18.11
C CYS A 90 -3.47 -19.68 16.61
N PRO A 91 -2.24 -19.83 16.05
CA PRO A 91 -1.99 -19.66 14.62
C PRO A 91 -2.84 -20.58 13.73
N GLN A 92 -3.11 -21.82 14.17
CA GLN A 92 -3.96 -22.76 13.43
C GLN A 92 -5.37 -22.20 13.23
N GLU A 93 -6.00 -21.69 14.29
CA GLU A 93 -7.33 -21.08 14.23
C GLU A 93 -7.32 -19.86 13.30
N MET A 94 -6.29 -19.01 13.40
CA MET A 94 -6.11 -17.85 12.53
C MET A 94 -6.07 -18.26 11.05
N PHE A 95 -5.16 -19.16 10.66
CA PHE A 95 -5.03 -19.57 9.27
C PHE A 95 -6.32 -20.21 8.75
N GLN A 96 -7.01 -21.02 9.56
CA GLN A 96 -8.28 -21.61 9.17
C GLN A 96 -9.37 -20.55 8.97
N LYS A 97 -9.52 -19.61 9.90
CA LYS A 97 -10.52 -18.54 9.79
C LYS A 97 -10.21 -17.60 8.64
N MET A 98 -8.95 -17.26 8.40
CA MET A 98 -8.53 -16.50 7.23
C MET A 98 -8.79 -17.26 5.94
N GLU A 99 -8.50 -18.56 5.86
CA GLU A 99 -8.81 -19.35 4.65
C GLU A 99 -10.32 -19.37 4.37
N ASP A 100 -11.15 -19.48 5.41
CA ASP A 100 -12.60 -19.53 5.27
C ASP A 100 -13.18 -18.28 4.58
N THR A 101 -12.55 -17.12 4.76
CA THR A 101 -13.04 -15.91 4.12
C THR A 101 -12.80 -15.93 2.60
N PHE A 102 -11.87 -16.74 2.08
CA PHE A 102 -11.64 -16.95 0.64
C PHE A 102 -12.50 -18.07 0.04
N ARG A 103 -13.24 -18.81 0.87
CA ARG A 103 -14.04 -19.97 0.44
C ARG A 103 -15.41 -19.53 -0.09
N PHE A 104 -15.43 -19.01 -1.31
CA PHE A 104 -16.64 -18.82 -2.10
C PHE A 104 -16.43 -19.30 -3.54
N CYS A 105 -17.51 -19.57 -4.28
CA CYS A 105 -17.38 -20.00 -5.67
C CYS A 105 -16.87 -18.85 -6.55
N ALA A 106 -15.72 -19.03 -7.20
CA ALA A 106 -15.11 -18.01 -8.07
C ALA A 106 -15.97 -17.66 -9.31
N TYR A 107 -16.89 -18.55 -9.70
CA TYR A 107 -17.83 -18.32 -10.80
C TYR A 107 -19.13 -17.67 -10.31
N CYS A 108 -19.96 -18.41 -9.57
CA CYS A 108 -21.31 -17.96 -9.18
C CYS A 108 -21.38 -17.16 -7.88
N ARG A 109 -20.22 -16.91 -7.23
CA ARG A 109 -20.10 -16.09 -6.00
C ARG A 109 -20.83 -16.63 -4.77
N ALA A 110 -21.34 -17.86 -4.83
CA ALA A 110 -21.98 -18.50 -3.69
C ALA A 110 -20.99 -18.76 -2.54
N LEU A 111 -21.37 -18.31 -1.35
CA LEU A 111 -20.74 -18.66 -0.07
C LEU A 111 -21.17 -20.06 0.40
N PRO A 112 -20.45 -20.69 1.34
CA PRO A 112 -20.79 -22.02 1.84
C PRO A 112 -22.20 -22.10 2.43
N SER A 113 -22.66 -21.03 3.10
CA SER A 113 -24.01 -20.92 3.67
C SER A 113 -25.12 -20.89 2.63
N GLY A 114 -24.82 -20.51 1.38
CA GLY A 114 -25.78 -20.48 0.27
C GLY A 114 -25.78 -21.76 -0.58
N LEU A 115 -25.02 -22.79 -0.19
CA LEU A 115 -24.98 -24.08 -0.88
C LEU A 115 -25.92 -25.07 -0.18
N SER A 116 -26.48 -26.00 -0.95
CA SER A 116 -27.19 -27.17 -0.40
C SER A 116 -26.26 -28.01 0.47
N ASP A 117 -26.77 -28.65 1.53
CA ASP A 117 -25.99 -29.43 2.51
C ASP A 117 -25.08 -30.52 1.90
N SER A 118 -25.38 -30.99 0.68
CA SER A 118 -24.59 -31.98 -0.05
C SER A 118 -23.38 -31.41 -0.83
N LYS A 119 -23.28 -30.09 -1.00
CA LYS A 119 -22.25 -29.43 -1.81
C LYS A 119 -21.17 -28.82 -0.93
N VAL A 120 -19.92 -29.19 -1.19
CA VAL A 120 -18.73 -28.62 -0.55
C VAL A 120 -17.89 -27.90 -1.61
N LEU A 121 -17.45 -26.69 -1.30
CA LEU A 121 -16.53 -25.93 -2.14
C LEU A 121 -15.20 -26.66 -2.27
N ARG A 122 -14.73 -26.82 -3.51
CA ARG A 122 -13.45 -27.46 -3.82
C ARG A 122 -12.53 -26.47 -4.49
N HIS A 123 -11.26 -26.47 -4.08
CA HIS A 123 -10.27 -25.59 -4.68
C HIS A 123 -9.84 -26.10 -6.06
N CYS A 124 -9.38 -25.19 -6.91
CA CYS A 124 -8.66 -25.55 -8.12
C CYS A 124 -7.41 -26.38 -7.76
N LYS A 125 -7.29 -27.60 -8.29
CA LYS A 125 -6.17 -28.51 -7.96
C LYS A 125 -4.79 -27.95 -8.34
N ARG A 126 -4.72 -27.01 -9.30
CA ARG A 126 -3.47 -26.44 -9.81
C ARG A 126 -2.97 -25.29 -8.92
N CYS A 127 -3.78 -24.24 -8.72
CA CYS A 127 -3.36 -23.07 -7.95
C CYS A 127 -3.65 -23.18 -6.45
N ARG A 128 -4.67 -23.97 -6.06
CA ARG A 128 -5.18 -24.11 -4.68
C ARG A 128 -5.59 -22.78 -4.01
N ASN A 129 -5.88 -21.75 -4.82
CA ASN A 129 -6.21 -20.41 -4.37
C ASN A 129 -7.70 -20.06 -4.52
N VAL A 130 -8.35 -20.57 -5.58
CA VAL A 130 -9.78 -20.30 -5.87
C VAL A 130 -10.63 -21.53 -5.64
N TYR A 131 -11.91 -21.33 -5.31
CA TYR A 131 -12.87 -22.38 -4.96
C TYR A 131 -14.06 -22.44 -5.92
N TYR A 132 -14.65 -23.61 -6.06
CA TYR A 132 -15.83 -23.85 -6.90
C TYR A 132 -16.84 -24.75 -6.18
N CYS A 133 -18.14 -24.47 -6.34
CA CYS A 133 -19.21 -25.30 -5.78
C CYS A 133 -19.45 -26.60 -6.57
N GLY A 134 -18.83 -26.75 -7.73
CA GLY A 134 -18.87 -27.98 -8.52
C GLY A 134 -18.11 -27.88 -9.85
N PRO A 135 -17.98 -29.01 -10.58
CA PRO A 135 -17.26 -29.08 -11.85
C PRO A 135 -17.86 -28.22 -12.97
N GLU A 136 -19.16 -27.90 -12.91
CA GLU A 136 -19.83 -27.03 -13.87
C GLU A 136 -19.31 -25.60 -13.77
N CYS A 137 -19.36 -25.00 -12.58
CA CYS A 137 -18.81 -23.67 -12.32
C CYS A 137 -17.31 -23.59 -12.67
N GLN A 138 -16.55 -24.65 -12.36
CA GLN A 138 -15.13 -24.70 -12.72
C GLN A 138 -14.91 -24.71 -14.25
N ARG A 139 -15.71 -25.48 -15.00
CA ARG A 139 -15.62 -25.53 -16.47
C ARG A 139 -16.01 -24.20 -17.11
N SER A 140 -17.08 -23.57 -16.63
CA SER A 140 -17.53 -22.26 -17.13
C SER A 140 -16.52 -21.15 -16.86
N ASP A 141 -15.85 -21.20 -15.72
CA ASP A 141 -14.85 -20.21 -15.33
C ASP A 141 -13.46 -20.45 -15.95
N TRP A 142 -13.18 -21.67 -16.42
CA TRP A 142 -11.86 -22.07 -16.93
C TRP A 142 -11.26 -21.14 -17.99
N PRO A 143 -12.00 -20.60 -18.99
CA PRO A 143 -11.44 -19.69 -19.97
C PRO A 143 -10.84 -18.42 -19.36
N ALA A 144 -11.44 -17.90 -18.28
CA ALA A 144 -10.91 -16.77 -17.54
C ALA A 144 -9.80 -17.22 -16.59
N HIS A 145 -10.08 -18.23 -15.75
CA HIS A 145 -9.17 -18.70 -14.71
C HIS A 145 -7.82 -19.20 -15.23
N ARG A 146 -7.79 -19.91 -16.36
CA ARG A 146 -6.54 -20.48 -16.91
C ARG A 146 -5.46 -19.43 -17.19
N ARG A 147 -5.86 -18.17 -17.44
CA ARG A 147 -4.96 -17.05 -17.71
C ARG A 147 -4.19 -16.62 -16.47
N VAL A 148 -4.80 -16.76 -15.29
CA VAL A 148 -4.26 -16.29 -14.00
C VAL A 148 -3.90 -17.45 -13.06
N CYS A 149 -4.27 -18.69 -13.38
CA CYS A 149 -4.09 -19.86 -12.52
C CYS A 149 -2.64 -20.03 -12.02
N GLN A 150 -1.66 -19.74 -12.85
CA GLN A 150 -0.25 -19.81 -12.48
C GLN A 150 0.14 -18.74 -11.47
N GLU A 151 -0.23 -17.48 -11.70
CA GLU A 151 0.03 -16.37 -10.76
C GLU A 151 -0.70 -16.58 -9.44
N LEU A 152 -1.94 -17.06 -9.48
CA LEU A 152 -2.71 -17.38 -8.28
C LEU A 152 -2.08 -18.50 -7.44
N ARG A 153 -1.25 -19.36 -8.04
CA ARG A 153 -0.45 -20.32 -7.26
C ARG A 153 0.61 -19.60 -6.42
N LEU A 154 1.19 -18.51 -6.94
CA LEU A 154 2.14 -17.69 -6.20
C LEU A 154 1.43 -16.95 -5.06
N VAL A 155 0.29 -16.32 -5.35
CA VAL A 155 -0.57 -15.63 -4.36
C VAL A 155 -0.88 -16.54 -3.16
N ALA A 156 -1.27 -17.80 -3.43
CA ALA A 156 -1.61 -18.75 -2.36
C ALA A 156 -0.43 -19.05 -1.41
N VAL A 157 0.81 -19.01 -1.92
CA VAL A 157 2.02 -19.22 -1.11
C VAL A 157 2.42 -17.92 -0.42
N ASP A 158 2.46 -16.82 -1.16
CA ASP A 158 2.87 -15.49 -0.67
C ASP A 158 2.00 -15.05 0.51
N ARG A 159 0.68 -15.22 0.43
CA ARG A 159 -0.26 -14.90 1.51
C ARG A 159 0.07 -15.60 2.83
N LEU A 160 0.55 -16.83 2.79
CA LEU A 160 0.97 -17.54 4.02
C LEU A 160 2.32 -17.05 4.49
N MET A 161 3.25 -16.83 3.57
CA MET A 161 4.62 -16.44 3.84
C MET A 161 4.72 -14.99 4.36
N GLU A 162 3.77 -14.11 4.01
CA GLU A 162 3.61 -12.77 4.59
C GLU A 162 3.60 -12.79 6.12
N TRP A 163 3.07 -13.87 6.72
CA TRP A 163 3.04 -14.01 8.17
C TRP A 163 4.42 -13.86 8.80
N LEU A 164 5.49 -14.30 8.12
CA LEU A 164 6.87 -14.18 8.60
C LEU A 164 7.34 -12.72 8.67
N LEU A 165 6.90 -11.86 7.74
CA LEU A 165 7.16 -10.42 7.82
C LEU A 165 6.40 -9.81 8.99
N VAL A 166 5.17 -10.25 9.21
CA VAL A 166 4.29 -9.71 10.25
C VAL A 166 4.76 -10.07 11.65
N THR A 167 5.27 -11.28 11.85
CA THR A 167 5.84 -11.73 13.13
C THR A 167 7.28 -11.29 13.37
N GLY A 168 7.95 -10.75 12.34
CA GLY A 168 9.35 -10.35 12.39
C GLY A 168 10.33 -11.53 12.27
N ASP A 169 9.85 -12.70 11.84
CA ASP A 169 10.69 -13.88 11.58
C ASP A 169 11.44 -13.77 10.23
N PHE A 170 10.98 -12.88 9.34
CA PHE A 170 11.72 -12.49 8.14
C PHE A 170 12.18 -11.03 8.26
N VAL A 171 13.45 -10.85 8.59
CA VAL A 171 14.12 -9.55 8.63
C VAL A 171 14.77 -9.29 7.28
N LEU A 172 14.51 -8.12 6.71
CA LEU A 172 15.06 -7.73 5.40
C LEU A 172 16.55 -7.39 5.55
N PRO A 173 17.38 -7.65 4.51
CA PRO A 173 18.73 -7.10 4.45
C PRO A 173 18.69 -5.57 4.62
N SER A 174 19.63 -5.04 5.40
CA SER A 174 19.76 -3.61 5.65
C SER A 174 21.24 -3.22 5.65
N GLY A 175 21.49 -1.93 5.42
CA GLY A 175 22.81 -1.32 5.39
C GLY A 175 23.01 -0.44 4.16
N PRO A 176 24.02 0.44 4.17
CA PRO A 176 24.31 1.34 3.05
C PRO A 176 24.59 0.56 1.78
N TRP A 177 24.17 1.11 0.64
CA TRP A 177 24.40 0.50 -0.65
C TRP A 177 25.89 0.42 -0.97
N SER A 178 26.34 -0.74 -1.44
CA SER A 178 27.71 -0.94 -1.91
C SER A 178 27.95 -0.38 -3.31
N TRP A 179 26.87 -0.15 -4.06
CA TRP A 179 26.87 0.44 -5.40
C TRP A 179 26.26 1.83 -5.37
N LEU A 180 26.68 2.68 -6.29
CA LEU A 180 26.10 4.01 -6.46
C LEU A 180 24.65 3.92 -6.94
N THR A 181 23.86 4.92 -6.56
CA THR A 181 22.42 4.98 -6.86
C THR A 181 22.17 5.10 -8.36
N GLU A 182 23.10 5.65 -9.14
CA GLU A 182 23.03 5.68 -10.60
C GLU A 182 23.26 4.31 -11.25
N VAL A 183 23.81 3.34 -10.52
CA VAL A 183 24.02 1.97 -11.02
C VAL A 183 22.81 1.09 -10.68
N VAL A 184 22.17 1.30 -9.53
CA VAL A 184 21.00 0.53 -9.10
C VAL A 184 19.74 1.12 -9.73
N GLN A 185 19.39 0.59 -10.91
CA GLN A 185 18.28 1.07 -11.74
C GLN A 185 16.97 0.30 -11.55
N GLY A 186 16.99 -0.82 -10.84
CA GLY A 186 15.80 -1.62 -10.54
C GLY A 186 16.15 -2.93 -9.81
N TRP A 187 15.19 -3.85 -9.73
CA TRP A 187 15.35 -5.09 -8.97
C TRP A 187 16.53 -5.96 -9.39
N ASP A 188 16.81 -6.10 -10.69
CA ASP A 188 17.93 -6.95 -11.15
C ASP A 188 19.29 -6.46 -10.62
N THR A 189 19.51 -5.15 -10.66
CA THR A 189 20.71 -4.51 -10.11
C THR A 189 20.71 -4.53 -8.58
N TRP A 190 19.55 -4.34 -7.94
CA TRP A 190 19.43 -4.37 -6.49
C TRP A 190 19.74 -5.77 -5.93
N PHE A 191 19.18 -6.81 -6.53
CA PHE A 191 19.47 -8.20 -6.16
C PHE A 191 20.93 -8.57 -6.40
N SER A 192 21.55 -8.01 -7.45
CA SER A 192 22.97 -8.23 -7.72
C SER A 192 23.85 -7.56 -6.67
N MET A 193 23.52 -6.34 -6.28
CA MET A 193 24.21 -5.61 -5.20
C MET A 193 24.11 -6.34 -3.85
N GLN A 194 22.93 -6.89 -3.53
CA GLN A 194 22.65 -7.51 -2.23
C GLN A 194 22.89 -9.03 -2.19
N ARG A 195 23.38 -9.65 -3.27
CA ARG A 195 23.35 -11.11 -3.49
C ARG A 195 23.85 -11.93 -2.29
N LEU A 196 25.06 -11.65 -1.81
CA LEU A 196 25.70 -12.45 -0.76
C LEU A 196 24.93 -12.39 0.56
N GLN A 197 24.53 -11.19 0.99
CA GLN A 197 23.75 -11.00 2.20
C GLN A 197 22.36 -11.62 2.04
N LEU A 198 21.70 -11.40 0.90
CA LEU A 198 20.36 -11.89 0.63
C LEU A 198 20.29 -13.41 0.64
N ASP A 199 21.18 -14.12 -0.06
CA ASP A 199 21.12 -15.58 -0.15
C ASP A 199 21.26 -16.22 1.24
N SER A 200 22.19 -15.73 2.07
CA SER A 200 22.33 -16.20 3.45
C SER A 200 21.09 -15.95 4.32
N THR A 201 20.46 -14.78 4.20
CA THR A 201 19.22 -14.43 4.91
C THR A 201 18.07 -15.34 4.47
N LEU A 202 17.90 -15.56 3.17
CA LEU A 202 16.85 -16.42 2.63
C LEU A 202 17.01 -17.86 3.13
N ASP A 203 18.22 -18.40 3.09
CA ASP A 203 18.51 -19.75 3.58
C ASP A 203 18.27 -19.89 5.09
N ALA A 204 18.63 -18.88 5.88
CA ALA A 204 18.36 -18.88 7.32
C ALA A 204 16.85 -18.92 7.61
N VAL A 205 16.04 -18.13 6.88
CA VAL A 205 14.57 -18.11 7.04
C VAL A 205 13.96 -19.43 6.60
N LEU A 206 14.40 -20.02 5.48
CA LEU A 206 13.90 -21.30 4.98
C LEU A 206 14.13 -22.44 5.97
N ASN A 207 15.24 -22.42 6.71
CA ASN A 207 15.59 -23.45 7.69
C ASN A 207 15.12 -23.12 9.12
N SER A 208 14.38 -22.02 9.31
CA SER A 208 13.93 -21.57 10.62
C SER A 208 12.79 -22.40 11.22
N GLN A 209 12.67 -22.35 12.55
CA GLN A 209 11.52 -22.94 13.26
C GLN A 209 10.20 -22.24 12.93
N ALA A 210 10.25 -20.94 12.63
CA ALA A 210 9.08 -20.16 12.21
C ALA A 210 8.50 -20.71 10.91
N MET A 211 9.35 -21.00 9.91
CA MET A 211 8.93 -21.64 8.64
C MET A 211 8.24 -22.99 8.88
N THR A 212 8.82 -23.84 9.73
CA THR A 212 8.24 -25.15 10.05
C THR A 212 6.88 -25.00 10.75
N THR A 213 6.78 -24.08 11.71
CA THR A 213 5.56 -23.80 12.47
C THR A 213 4.45 -23.21 11.58
N LEU A 214 4.81 -22.35 10.63
CA LEU A 214 3.90 -21.74 9.66
C LEU A 214 3.14 -22.82 8.87
N TRP A 215 3.87 -23.71 8.20
CA TRP A 215 3.26 -24.74 7.34
C TRP A 215 2.49 -25.80 8.14
N ALA A 216 2.99 -26.17 9.32
CA ALA A 216 2.25 -27.02 10.24
C ALA A 216 0.92 -26.38 10.67
N SER A 217 0.93 -25.07 10.92
CA SER A 217 -0.28 -24.34 11.36
C SER A 217 -1.27 -24.08 10.23
N ALA A 218 -0.78 -23.87 9.00
CA ALA A 218 -1.61 -23.68 7.81
C ALA A 218 -2.30 -24.98 7.35
N GLY A 219 -1.87 -26.15 7.84
CA GLY A 219 -2.45 -27.44 7.47
C GLY A 219 -2.28 -27.80 5.99
N ARG A 220 -1.28 -27.21 5.32
CA ARG A 220 -0.96 -27.45 3.91
C ARG A 220 0.42 -28.09 3.76
N PRO A 221 0.62 -28.96 2.75
CA PRO A 221 1.95 -29.47 2.45
C PRO A 221 2.92 -28.33 2.13
N ARG A 222 4.11 -28.36 2.73
CA ARG A 222 5.17 -27.40 2.48
C ARG A 222 5.62 -27.47 1.00
N PRO A 223 5.62 -26.36 0.25
CA PRO A 223 6.14 -26.30 -1.11
C PRO A 223 7.65 -26.58 -1.20
N ASP A 224 8.13 -26.87 -2.41
CA ASP A 224 9.55 -27.03 -2.69
C ASP A 224 10.38 -25.79 -2.29
N PRO A 225 11.62 -25.95 -1.81
CA PRO A 225 12.46 -24.84 -1.34
C PRO A 225 12.59 -23.68 -2.34
N HIS A 226 12.74 -23.96 -3.63
CA HIS A 226 12.84 -22.93 -4.67
C HIS A 226 11.56 -22.07 -4.77
N VAL A 227 10.37 -22.66 -4.56
CA VAL A 227 9.10 -21.92 -4.55
C VAL A 227 9.04 -20.97 -3.36
N LEU A 228 9.50 -21.44 -2.19
CA LEU A 228 9.56 -20.64 -0.97
C LEU A 228 10.58 -19.50 -1.07
N GLN A 229 11.77 -19.77 -1.64
CA GLN A 229 12.78 -18.74 -1.89
C GLN A 229 12.26 -17.65 -2.84
N GLY A 230 11.57 -18.05 -3.91
CA GLY A 230 10.91 -17.10 -4.81
C GLY A 230 9.82 -16.28 -4.12
N SER A 231 9.08 -16.87 -3.19
CA SER A 231 8.09 -16.18 -2.36
C SER A 231 8.74 -15.13 -1.45
N LEU A 232 9.81 -15.49 -0.74
CA LEU A 232 10.55 -14.55 0.11
C LEU A 232 11.11 -13.36 -0.70
N LYS A 233 11.63 -13.60 -1.91
CA LYS A 233 12.08 -12.52 -2.81
C LYS A 233 10.94 -11.57 -3.19
N ARG A 234 9.76 -12.11 -3.56
CA ARG A 234 8.58 -11.28 -3.87
C ARG A 234 8.11 -10.47 -2.66
N LEU A 235 8.06 -11.08 -1.48
CA LEU A 235 7.71 -10.40 -0.23
C LEU A 235 8.67 -9.28 0.13
N LEU A 236 9.97 -9.49 -0.10
CA LEU A 236 10.98 -8.46 0.06
C LEU A 236 10.73 -7.30 -0.91
N THR A 237 10.48 -7.59 -2.19
CA THR A 237 10.19 -6.51 -3.16
C THR A 237 8.95 -5.73 -2.79
N ASP A 238 7.95 -6.38 -2.21
CA ASP A 238 6.72 -5.75 -1.74
C ASP A 238 6.97 -4.79 -0.58
N ALA A 239 7.75 -5.23 0.41
CA ALA A 239 8.11 -4.42 1.57
C ALA A 239 8.99 -3.21 1.20
N LEU A 240 9.94 -3.39 0.26
CA LEU A 240 10.87 -2.34 -0.15
C LEU A 240 10.36 -1.46 -1.30
N SER A 241 9.28 -1.83 -1.98
CA SER A 241 8.78 -1.09 -3.14
C SER A 241 8.50 0.37 -2.82
N ARG A 242 7.84 0.67 -1.69
CA ARG A 242 7.51 2.04 -1.28
C ARG A 242 8.75 2.92 -1.03
N PRO A 243 9.67 2.57 -0.11
CA PRO A 243 10.85 3.41 0.13
C PRO A 243 11.74 3.55 -1.10
N LEU A 244 11.92 2.49 -1.90
CA LEU A 244 12.70 2.57 -3.13
C LEU A 244 12.02 3.42 -4.21
N THR A 245 10.68 3.41 -4.26
CA THR A 245 9.92 4.30 -5.15
C THR A 245 10.09 5.76 -4.73
N LEU A 246 10.05 6.09 -3.44
CA LEU A 246 10.36 7.45 -2.97
C LEU A 246 11.75 7.90 -3.43
N GLY A 247 12.76 7.04 -3.27
CA GLY A 247 14.12 7.35 -3.70
C GLY A 247 14.25 7.48 -5.22
N PHE A 248 13.50 6.66 -5.98
CA PHE A 248 13.38 6.82 -7.43
C PHE A 248 12.81 8.20 -7.80
N GLY A 249 11.75 8.66 -7.12
CA GLY A 249 11.17 9.99 -7.32
C GLY A 249 12.14 11.12 -7.02
N LEU A 250 12.83 11.07 -5.87
CA LEU A 250 13.85 12.06 -5.47
C LEU A 250 14.96 12.16 -6.54
N ARG A 251 15.45 11.01 -7.02
CA ARG A 251 16.49 10.95 -8.05
C ARG A 251 15.99 11.48 -9.40
N ALA A 252 14.84 11.00 -9.86
CA ALA A 252 14.32 11.34 -11.18
C ALA A 252 13.99 12.84 -11.33
N LEU A 253 13.60 13.49 -10.23
CA LEU A 253 13.29 14.92 -10.18
C LEU A 253 14.49 15.78 -9.77
N GLY A 254 15.68 15.20 -9.57
CA GLY A 254 16.90 15.94 -9.25
C GLY A 254 16.90 16.62 -7.89
N ILE A 255 16.16 16.08 -6.91
CA ILE A 255 16.01 16.68 -5.58
C ILE A 255 17.30 16.50 -4.77
N ASN A 256 17.88 17.62 -4.32
CA ASN A 256 19.11 17.61 -3.53
C ASN A 256 18.83 17.24 -2.06
N VAL A 257 19.02 15.97 -1.73
CA VAL A 257 18.89 15.43 -0.37
C VAL A 257 20.04 15.77 0.59
N GLY A 258 21.11 16.37 0.07
CA GLY A 258 22.25 16.89 0.84
C GLY A 258 22.11 18.35 1.25
N LYS A 259 20.95 18.98 1.03
CA LYS A 259 20.73 20.39 1.37
C LYS A 259 20.64 20.61 2.89
N VAL A 260 21.02 21.82 3.32
CA VAL A 260 20.91 22.23 4.73
C VAL A 260 19.45 22.15 5.17
N GLY A 261 19.20 21.48 6.30
CA GLY A 261 17.84 21.22 6.80
C GLY A 261 17.23 19.89 6.34
N GLY A 262 17.93 19.11 5.51
CA GLY A 262 17.47 17.82 5.00
C GLY A 262 16.38 17.97 3.92
N SER A 263 15.70 16.88 3.57
CA SER A 263 14.57 16.92 2.61
C SER A 263 13.28 16.40 3.20
N THR A 264 12.17 16.99 2.78
CA THR A 264 10.82 16.64 3.25
C THR A 264 10.01 16.04 2.11
N VAL A 265 9.48 14.84 2.32
CA VAL A 265 8.59 14.14 1.41
C VAL A 265 7.22 14.02 2.07
N HIS A 266 6.17 14.46 1.40
CA HIS A 266 4.79 14.23 1.85
C HIS A 266 4.21 13.05 1.08
N VAL A 267 3.79 12.00 1.80
CA VAL A 267 3.04 10.88 1.23
C VAL A 267 1.55 11.17 1.43
N VAL A 268 0.84 11.52 0.36
CA VAL A 268 -0.53 12.04 0.42
C VAL A 268 -1.56 10.98 0.08
N GLY A 269 -2.73 11.05 0.72
CA GLY A 269 -3.75 10.00 0.62
C GLY A 269 -3.35 8.72 1.36
N ALA A 270 -2.44 8.81 2.33
CA ALA A 270 -1.96 7.66 3.09
C ALA A 270 -3.11 6.97 3.85
N SER A 271 -3.11 5.65 3.81
CA SER A 271 -4.16 4.82 4.42
C SER A 271 -3.57 3.79 5.40
N HIS A 272 -4.39 2.84 5.84
CA HIS A 272 -3.90 1.68 6.57
C HIS A 272 -2.89 0.86 5.76
N ALA A 273 -2.94 0.90 4.43
CA ALA A 273 -1.99 0.21 3.57
C ALA A 273 -0.54 0.70 3.78
N GLU A 274 -0.36 2.00 4.07
CA GLU A 274 0.96 2.62 4.29
C GLU A 274 1.33 2.70 5.78
N THR A 275 0.38 2.59 6.69
CA THR A 275 0.59 2.94 8.12
C THR A 275 0.42 1.77 9.09
N PHE A 276 -0.40 0.75 8.79
CA PHE A 276 -0.85 -0.22 9.80
C PHE A 276 0.25 -1.17 10.32
N LEU A 277 1.22 -1.54 9.48
CA LEU A 277 2.30 -2.47 9.84
C LEU A 277 3.70 -1.87 9.72
N THR A 278 3.77 -0.56 9.48
CA THR A 278 5.05 0.15 9.31
C THR A 278 5.78 0.19 10.65
N ARG A 279 7.00 -0.33 10.65
CA ARG A 279 7.90 -0.38 11.80
C ARG A 279 9.01 0.66 11.68
N PRO A 280 9.64 1.04 12.80
CA PRO A 280 10.90 1.75 12.75
C PRO A 280 11.91 0.98 11.89
N GLY A 281 12.53 1.67 10.93
CA GLY A 281 13.51 1.11 10.01
C GLY A 281 12.96 0.61 8.67
N ASP A 282 11.63 0.48 8.50
CA ASP A 282 11.05 0.02 7.21
C ASP A 282 11.34 0.99 6.04
N TYR A 283 11.73 2.24 6.33
CA TYR A 283 12.17 3.24 5.35
C TYR A 283 13.68 3.51 5.36
N ASP A 284 14.48 2.77 6.13
CA ASP A 284 15.95 2.99 6.17
C ASP A 284 16.59 2.76 4.80
N GLU A 285 16.00 1.88 3.99
CA GLU A 285 16.43 1.64 2.61
C GLU A 285 16.43 2.92 1.78
N LEU A 286 15.49 3.84 2.02
CA LEU A 286 15.48 5.16 1.38
C LEU A 286 16.73 5.98 1.75
N GLY A 287 17.17 5.92 3.00
CA GLY A 287 18.40 6.59 3.45
C GLY A 287 19.65 5.94 2.86
N TYR A 288 19.68 4.61 2.76
CA TYR A 288 20.79 3.86 2.16
C TYR A 288 21.02 4.17 0.68
N MET A 289 19.97 4.60 -0.04
CA MET A 289 20.07 5.12 -1.41
C MET A 289 20.84 6.45 -1.50
N PHE A 290 21.06 7.17 -0.40
CA PHE A 290 21.65 8.50 -0.42
C PHE A 290 22.67 8.70 0.71
N PRO A 291 23.85 8.06 0.69
CA PRO A 291 24.80 8.04 1.81
C PRO A 291 25.29 9.41 2.33
N GLY A 292 25.00 10.52 1.63
CA GLY A 292 25.30 11.90 2.04
C GLY A 292 24.08 12.73 2.44
N HIS A 293 22.91 12.13 2.65
CA HIS A 293 21.69 12.90 2.97
C HIS A 293 21.78 13.54 4.37
N LEU A 294 21.34 14.81 4.49
CA LEU A 294 21.33 15.54 5.77
C LEU A 294 20.03 15.30 6.57
N GLY A 295 19.51 14.08 6.42
CA GLY A 295 18.24 13.64 6.99
C GLY A 295 17.05 13.73 6.03
N LEU A 296 16.15 12.76 6.12
CA LEU A 296 14.94 12.66 5.29
C LEU A 296 13.72 12.59 6.19
N ARG A 297 12.75 13.47 5.96
CA ARG A 297 11.46 13.47 6.65
C ARG A 297 10.39 12.96 5.70
N VAL A 298 9.68 11.92 6.10
CA VAL A 298 8.55 11.37 5.35
C VAL A 298 7.29 11.55 6.19
N ILE A 299 6.39 12.44 5.75
CA ILE A 299 5.13 12.76 6.44
C ILE A 299 3.99 12.11 5.68
N LEU A 300 3.33 11.13 6.30
CA LEU A 300 2.19 10.42 5.73
C LEU A 300 0.90 11.15 6.11
N VAL A 301 0.20 11.73 5.13
CA VAL A 301 -1.02 12.52 5.32
C VAL A 301 -2.20 11.81 4.69
N GLY A 302 -3.23 11.50 5.47
CA GLY A 302 -4.46 10.91 4.96
C GLY A 302 -5.50 10.58 6.02
N ILE A 303 -6.76 10.46 5.61
CA ILE A 303 -7.90 10.28 6.52
C ILE A 303 -7.88 8.93 7.30
N ASP A 304 -7.17 7.95 6.76
CA ASP A 304 -7.06 6.58 7.27
C ASP A 304 -5.64 6.28 7.82
N VAL A 305 -4.88 7.33 8.20
CA VAL A 305 -3.59 7.17 8.89
C VAL A 305 -3.80 6.60 10.30
N ALA A 306 -3.26 5.42 10.60
CA ALA A 306 -3.46 4.73 11.88
C ALA A 306 -3.11 5.62 13.10
N ALA A 307 -3.95 5.63 14.14
CA ALA A 307 -3.81 6.54 15.29
C ALA A 307 -2.53 6.29 16.13
N GLY A 308 -1.96 5.09 16.04
CA GLY A 308 -0.69 4.75 16.68
C GLY A 308 0.55 5.14 15.88
N PHE A 309 0.39 5.69 14.67
CA PHE A 309 1.51 6.17 13.86
C PHE A 309 2.04 7.48 14.46
N SER A 310 3.38 7.64 14.50
CA SER A 310 4.02 8.75 15.22
C SER A 310 3.49 10.10 14.74
N GLN A 311 2.74 10.79 15.60
CA GLN A 311 2.36 12.18 15.39
C GLN A 311 3.53 13.04 15.86
N SER A 312 4.43 13.37 14.95
CA SER A 312 5.44 14.39 15.21
C SER A 312 4.95 15.70 14.61
N THR A 313 4.51 16.61 15.48
CA THR A 313 4.11 17.98 15.16
C THR A 313 5.27 18.97 15.28
N SER A 314 6.48 18.53 15.63
CA SER A 314 7.62 19.43 15.78
C SER A 314 8.56 19.37 14.59
N ALA A 315 9.06 20.55 14.21
CA ALA A 315 10.22 20.74 13.35
C ALA A 315 11.52 20.29 14.06
N SER A 316 11.55 19.04 14.54
CA SER A 316 12.76 18.46 15.09
C SER A 316 13.88 18.56 14.05
N LEU A 317 15.09 18.90 14.50
CA LEU A 317 16.24 18.87 13.62
C LEU A 317 16.40 17.45 13.08
N LEU A 318 16.60 17.37 11.76
CA LEU A 318 16.90 16.11 11.11
C LEU A 318 18.37 15.78 11.37
N GLU A 319 18.60 14.60 11.94
CA GLU A 319 19.96 14.10 12.11
C GLU A 319 20.47 13.55 10.77
N PRO A 320 21.70 13.91 10.36
CA PRO A 320 22.30 13.37 9.14
C PRO A 320 22.27 11.84 9.10
N GLY A 321 21.94 11.27 7.94
CA GLY A 321 21.84 9.82 7.78
C GLY A 321 20.61 9.16 8.40
N THR A 322 19.63 9.93 8.92
CA THR A 322 18.39 9.37 9.51
C THR A 322 17.14 9.63 8.67
N VAL A 323 16.25 8.62 8.62
CA VAL A 323 14.92 8.74 8.02
C VAL A 323 13.88 8.82 9.13
N GLN A 324 13.13 9.92 9.17
CA GLN A 324 12.07 10.15 10.14
C GLN A 324 10.70 9.97 9.47
N LEU A 325 9.86 9.13 10.08
CA LEU A 325 8.49 8.89 9.64
C LEU A 325 7.52 9.55 10.63
N SER A 326 6.57 10.34 10.12
CA SER A 326 5.46 10.88 10.90
C SER A 326 4.14 10.77 10.13
N GLY A 327 3.03 10.84 10.86
CA GLY A 327 1.69 10.70 10.29
C GLY A 327 0.77 11.83 10.72
N HIS A 328 -0.08 12.27 9.80
CA HIS A 328 -1.13 13.24 10.05
C HIS A 328 -2.46 12.73 9.50
N ARG A 329 -3.50 12.74 10.34
CA ARG A 329 -4.83 12.31 9.94
C ARG A 329 -5.64 13.50 9.43
N GLY A 330 -5.95 13.52 8.14
CA GLY A 330 -6.73 14.59 7.53
C GLY A 330 -6.68 14.53 6.01
N LEU A 331 -7.43 15.42 5.36
CA LEU A 331 -7.26 15.68 3.93
C LEU A 331 -5.98 16.51 3.73
N TYR A 332 -5.30 16.30 2.61
CA TYR A 332 -4.00 16.95 2.39
C TYR A 332 -4.11 18.47 2.21
N HIS A 333 -5.17 18.95 1.57
CA HIS A 333 -5.41 20.39 1.40
C HIS A 333 -5.68 21.09 2.74
N ASP A 334 -6.44 20.47 3.64
CA ASP A 334 -6.62 21.01 5.00
C ASP A 334 -5.28 21.02 5.77
N PHE A 335 -4.52 19.92 5.70
CA PHE A 335 -3.19 19.84 6.29
C PHE A 335 -2.24 20.93 5.76
N TRP A 336 -2.31 21.20 4.46
CA TRP A 336 -1.51 22.24 3.82
C TRP A 336 -1.82 23.62 4.40
N GLU A 337 -3.09 24.03 4.41
CA GLU A 337 -3.54 25.32 4.94
C GLU A 337 -3.18 25.46 6.43
N GLU A 338 -3.41 24.41 7.23
CA GLU A 338 -3.21 24.46 8.67
C GLU A 338 -1.74 24.40 9.10
N GLN A 339 -0.91 23.63 8.39
CA GLN A 339 0.43 23.27 8.84
C GLN A 339 1.55 23.81 7.95
N VAL A 340 1.37 23.80 6.63
CA VAL A 340 2.42 24.21 5.68
C VAL A 340 2.38 25.71 5.45
N GLU A 341 1.21 26.29 5.16
CA GLU A 341 1.06 27.73 4.93
C GLU A 341 1.33 28.56 6.20
N THR A 342 1.01 28.00 7.38
CA THR A 342 1.31 28.62 8.68
C THR A 342 2.78 28.49 9.09
N GLY A 343 3.60 27.76 8.33
CA GLY A 343 5.02 27.55 8.59
C GLY A 343 5.33 26.59 9.75
N GLN A 344 4.35 25.83 10.23
CA GLN A 344 4.56 24.80 11.26
C GLN A 344 5.34 23.59 10.72
N ILE A 345 5.07 23.23 9.46
CA ILE A 345 5.74 22.17 8.71
C ILE A 345 6.40 22.77 7.48
N ALA A 346 7.61 22.30 7.17
CA ALA A 346 8.33 22.74 5.98
C ALA A 346 7.58 22.34 4.69
N HIS A 347 7.68 23.18 3.68
CA HIS A 347 7.20 22.86 2.33
C HIS A 347 7.86 21.55 1.84
N PRO A 348 7.10 20.65 1.18
CA PRO A 348 7.67 19.42 0.66
C PRO A 348 8.60 19.70 -0.51
N ASP A 349 9.67 18.91 -0.60
CA ASP A 349 10.51 18.77 -1.79
C ASP A 349 9.87 17.84 -2.82
N LEU A 350 9.11 16.86 -2.34
CA LEU A 350 8.41 15.88 -3.15
C LEU A 350 7.08 15.52 -2.49
N VAL A 351 6.03 15.46 -3.29
CA VAL A 351 4.76 14.83 -2.91
C VAL A 351 4.66 13.47 -3.61
N VAL A 352 4.31 12.43 -2.87
CA VAL A 352 4.04 11.10 -3.45
C VAL A 352 2.66 10.60 -3.06
N ALA A 353 1.86 10.20 -4.05
CA ALA A 353 0.59 9.51 -3.81
C ALA A 353 0.71 8.04 -4.23
N PHE A 354 0.66 7.13 -3.26
CA PHE A 354 0.61 5.69 -3.56
C PHE A 354 -0.84 5.30 -3.85
N HIS A 355 -1.11 4.93 -5.11
CA HIS A 355 -2.39 4.37 -5.54
C HIS A 355 -3.61 5.21 -5.12
N PRO A 356 -3.65 6.53 -5.43
CA PRO A 356 -4.65 7.45 -4.87
C PRO A 356 -6.09 7.12 -5.25
N GLY A 357 -6.30 6.35 -6.33
CA GLY A 357 -7.60 5.80 -6.69
C GLY A 357 -8.63 6.82 -7.19
N PHE A 358 -8.26 8.09 -7.42
CA PHE A 358 -9.19 9.13 -7.90
C PHE A 358 -9.84 8.79 -9.25
N HIS A 359 -9.25 7.91 -10.05
CA HIS A 359 -9.85 7.41 -11.30
C HIS A 359 -10.94 6.36 -11.09
N ALA A 360 -11.11 5.83 -9.87
CA ALA A 360 -11.98 4.67 -9.62
C ALA A 360 -13.45 5.04 -9.43
N SER A 361 -13.76 6.25 -8.95
CA SER A 361 -15.14 6.75 -8.78
C SER A 361 -15.20 8.27 -8.76
N SER A 362 -16.40 8.83 -9.05
CA SER A 362 -16.66 10.28 -8.96
C SER A 362 -16.42 10.80 -7.55
N ASP A 363 -16.90 10.09 -6.52
CA ASP A 363 -16.74 10.50 -5.12
C ASP A 363 -15.28 10.65 -4.70
N LEU A 364 -14.41 9.72 -5.15
CA LEU A 364 -12.97 9.81 -4.90
C LEU A 364 -12.35 10.96 -5.67
N MET A 365 -12.75 11.16 -6.93
CA MET A 365 -12.27 12.27 -7.74
C MET A 365 -12.63 13.62 -7.11
N GLU A 366 -13.87 13.80 -6.67
CA GLU A 366 -14.33 15.02 -5.99
C GLU A 366 -13.53 15.30 -4.71
N SER A 367 -13.24 14.25 -3.92
CA SER A 367 -12.41 14.40 -2.72
C SER A 367 -10.94 14.72 -3.00
N TRP A 368 -10.41 14.25 -4.13
CA TRP A 368 -9.01 14.48 -4.52
C TRP A 368 -8.81 15.79 -5.29
N LEU A 369 -9.86 16.34 -5.89
CA LEU A 369 -9.78 17.52 -6.74
C LEU A 369 -9.07 18.71 -6.06
N PRO A 370 -9.41 19.11 -4.82
CA PRO A 370 -8.73 20.24 -4.17
C PRO A 370 -7.23 19.97 -3.97
N THR A 371 -6.88 18.74 -3.59
CA THR A 371 -5.48 18.32 -3.44
C THR A 371 -4.73 18.39 -4.77
N LEU A 372 -5.30 17.88 -5.87
CA LEU A 372 -4.63 17.90 -7.17
C LEU A 372 -4.43 19.34 -7.67
N LEU A 373 -5.44 20.20 -7.55
CA LEU A 373 -5.34 21.60 -7.93
C LEU A 373 -4.28 22.34 -7.11
N LEU A 374 -4.22 22.09 -5.80
CA LEU A 374 -3.18 22.63 -4.92
C LEU A 374 -1.78 22.23 -5.39
N LEU A 375 -1.55 20.92 -5.66
CA LEU A 375 -0.24 20.43 -6.13
C LEU A 375 0.19 21.07 -7.44
N ARG A 376 -0.76 21.33 -8.35
CA ARG A 376 -0.54 22.04 -9.61
C ARG A 376 -0.19 23.51 -9.38
N ASP A 377 -1.03 24.22 -8.63
CA ASP A 377 -1.00 25.67 -8.54
C ASP A 377 0.20 26.16 -7.72
N TYR A 378 0.64 25.37 -6.74
CA TYR A 378 1.89 25.59 -5.99
C TYR A 378 3.13 25.00 -6.66
N GLU A 379 3.00 24.44 -7.87
CA GLU A 379 4.11 23.84 -8.64
C GLU A 379 4.94 22.83 -7.82
N ILE A 380 4.27 21.91 -7.12
CA ILE A 380 4.95 20.96 -6.23
C ILE A 380 5.37 19.72 -7.03
N PRO A 381 6.67 19.34 -7.03
CA PRO A 381 7.11 18.10 -7.67
C PRO A 381 6.33 16.93 -7.11
N THR A 382 5.58 16.25 -7.98
CA THR A 382 4.65 15.20 -7.56
C THR A 382 4.88 13.92 -8.34
N MET A 383 4.86 12.78 -7.63
CA MET A 383 4.85 11.45 -8.21
C MET A 383 3.63 10.66 -7.72
N ILE A 384 2.93 10.01 -8.64
CA ILE A 384 1.79 9.15 -8.36
C ILE A 384 2.13 7.75 -8.81
N THR A 385 1.72 6.73 -8.06
CA THR A 385 1.81 5.33 -8.50
C THR A 385 0.44 4.69 -8.68
N VAL A 386 0.34 3.72 -9.57
CA VAL A 386 -0.89 2.97 -9.86
C VAL A 386 -0.59 1.48 -10.06
N TYR A 387 -1.61 0.63 -9.94
CA TYR A 387 -1.46 -0.82 -9.90
C TYR A 387 -1.40 -1.48 -11.28
N SER A 388 -1.91 -0.82 -12.33
CA SER A 388 -2.02 -1.40 -13.66
C SER A 388 -1.95 -0.36 -14.78
N ASN A 389 -1.71 -0.81 -16.01
CA ASN A 389 -1.71 0.05 -17.19
C ASN A 389 -3.09 0.70 -17.47
N GLN A 390 -4.17 0.01 -17.09
CA GLN A 390 -5.52 0.55 -17.21
C GLN A 390 -5.70 1.77 -16.28
N GLU A 391 -5.27 1.65 -15.02
CA GLU A 391 -5.30 2.74 -14.05
C GLU A 391 -4.37 3.89 -14.44
N LEU A 392 -3.19 3.57 -15.00
CA LEU A 392 -2.26 4.56 -15.57
C LEU A 392 -2.96 5.41 -16.64
N THR A 393 -3.58 4.76 -17.62
CA THR A 393 -4.26 5.45 -18.73
C THR A 393 -5.39 6.34 -18.21
N ALA A 394 -6.23 5.81 -17.31
CA ALA A 394 -7.34 6.55 -16.73
C ALA A 394 -6.88 7.74 -15.88
N SER A 395 -5.79 7.57 -15.11
CA SER A 395 -5.26 8.63 -14.26
C SER A 395 -4.57 9.73 -15.08
N LEU A 396 -3.84 9.36 -16.13
CA LEU A 396 -3.23 10.33 -17.06
C LEU A 396 -4.29 11.20 -17.72
N GLN A 397 -5.41 10.61 -18.17
CA GLN A 397 -6.49 11.38 -18.79
C GLN A 397 -7.01 12.46 -17.84
N ILE A 398 -7.30 12.11 -16.59
CA ILE A 398 -7.76 13.05 -15.57
C ILE A 398 -6.74 14.16 -15.33
N LEU A 399 -5.46 13.82 -15.17
CA LEU A 399 -4.42 14.81 -14.91
C LEU A 399 -4.23 15.77 -16.08
N VAL A 400 -4.30 15.29 -17.32
CA VAL A 400 -4.27 16.13 -18.53
C VAL A 400 -5.50 17.04 -18.60
N ASP A 401 -6.69 16.52 -18.30
CA ASP A 401 -7.92 17.32 -18.27
C ASP A 401 -7.89 18.42 -17.19
N LEU A 402 -7.08 18.22 -16.14
CA LEU A 402 -6.80 19.22 -15.09
C LEU A 402 -5.61 20.15 -15.43
N ASP A 403 -5.12 20.13 -16.67
CA ASP A 403 -4.01 20.95 -17.16
C ASP A 403 -2.68 20.73 -16.41
N MET A 404 -2.45 19.51 -15.89
CA MET A 404 -1.20 19.14 -15.23
C MET A 404 -0.08 18.95 -16.26
N HIS A 405 1.09 19.54 -16.02
CA HIS A 405 2.26 19.28 -16.85
C HIS A 405 2.93 17.96 -16.45
N ILE A 406 2.65 16.90 -17.22
CA ILE A 406 3.24 15.57 -17.04
C ILE A 406 4.70 15.57 -17.52
N THR A 407 5.64 15.35 -16.61
CA THR A 407 7.08 15.35 -16.89
C THR A 407 7.60 13.96 -17.27
N ALA A 408 7.02 12.90 -16.70
CA ALA A 408 7.36 11.51 -17.02
C ALA A 408 6.25 10.56 -16.58
N TYR A 409 6.17 9.40 -17.21
CA TYR A 409 5.36 8.27 -16.73
C TYR A 409 5.90 6.97 -17.31
N GLY A 410 5.59 5.84 -16.69
CA GLY A 410 6.03 4.55 -17.18
C GLY A 410 5.97 3.44 -16.14
N ALA A 411 6.61 2.31 -16.46
CA ALA A 411 6.79 1.23 -15.51
C ALA A 411 7.76 1.66 -14.41
N ASN A 412 7.41 1.38 -13.16
CA ASN A 412 8.28 1.69 -12.03
C ASN A 412 9.36 0.60 -11.89
N PRO A 413 10.66 0.96 -11.90
CA PRO A 413 11.73 -0.03 -11.75
C PRO A 413 11.73 -0.78 -10.42
N PHE A 414 11.06 -0.24 -9.40
CA PHE A 414 10.91 -0.82 -8.07
C PHE A 414 9.46 -1.25 -7.76
N ALA A 415 8.67 -1.51 -8.81
CA ALA A 415 7.36 -2.16 -8.68
C ALA A 415 7.48 -3.50 -7.94
N SER A 416 6.61 -3.77 -6.96
CA SER A 416 6.58 -5.06 -6.26
C SER A 416 6.46 -6.22 -7.25
N LEU A 417 7.26 -7.28 -7.07
CA LEU A 417 7.16 -8.51 -7.88
C LEU A 417 6.09 -9.48 -7.33
N LYS A 418 5.46 -9.14 -6.21
CA LYS A 418 4.41 -9.93 -5.58
C LYS A 418 3.07 -9.67 -6.29
N PRO A 419 2.43 -10.71 -6.85
CA PRO A 419 1.09 -10.57 -7.41
C PRO A 419 0.07 -10.40 -6.27
N GLU A 420 -0.77 -9.37 -6.37
CA GLU A 420 -1.88 -9.12 -5.47
C GLU A 420 -3.20 -9.50 -6.13
N GLN A 421 -3.94 -10.40 -5.50
CA GLN A 421 -5.24 -10.83 -5.99
C GLN A 421 -6.34 -9.92 -5.47
N VAL A 422 -7.22 -9.45 -6.35
CA VAL A 422 -8.45 -8.78 -5.92
C VAL A 422 -9.35 -9.77 -5.19
N TYR A 423 -9.48 -9.56 -3.89
CA TYR A 423 -10.06 -10.51 -2.96
C TYR A 423 -11.48 -10.97 -3.35
N SER A 424 -12.38 -10.03 -3.68
CA SER A 424 -13.77 -10.35 -4.08
C SER A 424 -13.91 -10.69 -5.57
N ASN A 425 -12.85 -10.60 -6.36
CA ASN A 425 -12.83 -11.01 -7.76
C ASN A 425 -11.57 -11.83 -8.08
N PRO A 426 -11.52 -13.10 -7.64
CA PRO A 426 -10.28 -13.86 -7.59
C PRO A 426 -9.70 -14.20 -8.97
N ASN A 427 -10.49 -14.07 -10.05
CA ASN A 427 -10.01 -14.28 -11.42
C ASN A 427 -9.76 -12.97 -12.19
N LYS A 428 -9.95 -11.80 -11.55
CA LYS A 428 -9.39 -10.56 -12.07
C LYS A 428 -7.88 -10.72 -12.13
N GLN A 429 -7.26 -10.15 -13.16
CA GLN A 429 -5.81 -10.19 -13.31
C GLN A 429 -5.16 -9.63 -12.03
N PRO A 430 -4.21 -10.36 -11.42
CA PRO A 430 -3.45 -9.85 -10.30
C PRO A 430 -2.77 -8.53 -10.65
N VAL A 431 -2.67 -7.68 -9.66
CA VAL A 431 -1.99 -6.39 -9.78
C VAL A 431 -0.68 -6.39 -9.00
N TYR A 432 0.14 -5.37 -9.20
CA TYR A 432 1.45 -5.26 -8.58
C TYR A 432 1.57 -3.90 -7.90
N CYS A 433 1.99 -3.89 -6.64
CA CYS A 433 2.17 -2.65 -5.90
C CYS A 433 3.18 -1.75 -6.63
N SER A 434 2.81 -0.47 -6.74
CA SER A 434 3.55 0.58 -7.44
C SER A 434 3.99 0.21 -8.86
N ALA A 435 3.20 -0.55 -9.63
CA ALA A 435 3.57 -1.05 -10.96
C ALA A 435 3.97 0.04 -11.97
N TYR A 436 3.24 1.15 -11.97
CA TYR A 436 3.48 2.27 -12.85
C TYR A 436 3.55 3.57 -12.05
N TYR A 437 4.22 4.57 -12.61
CA TYR A 437 4.29 5.90 -12.05
C TYR A 437 3.89 6.97 -13.06
N ILE A 438 3.47 8.13 -12.54
CA ILE A 438 3.25 9.39 -13.25
C ILE A 438 3.96 10.47 -12.44
N MET A 439 4.72 11.35 -13.09
CA MET A 439 5.33 12.53 -12.51
C MET A 439 4.79 13.77 -13.19
N PHE A 440 4.54 14.82 -12.42
CA PHE A 440 4.11 16.10 -12.93
C PHE A 440 4.66 17.25 -12.09
N LEU A 441 4.67 18.43 -12.69
CA LEU A 441 5.12 19.67 -12.05
C LEU A 441 4.41 20.87 -12.67
N GLY A 442 3.52 21.49 -11.91
CA GLY A 442 2.82 22.71 -12.34
C GLY A 442 1.78 22.50 -13.44
N SER A 443 1.34 23.61 -14.04
CA SER A 443 0.41 23.63 -15.18
C SER A 443 1.14 23.58 -16.53
N SER A 444 0.52 22.97 -17.54
CA SER A 444 1.09 22.91 -18.90
C SER A 444 1.20 24.30 -19.56
N CYS A 445 0.24 25.19 -19.27
CA CYS A 445 0.19 26.54 -19.83
C CYS A 445 1.29 27.49 -19.31
N GLN A 446 1.87 27.23 -18.13
CA GLN A 446 2.92 28.08 -17.55
C GLN A 446 4.29 27.85 -18.22
N LEU A 447 4.53 26.67 -18.79
CA LEU A 447 5.73 26.38 -19.57
C LEU A 447 5.80 27.20 -20.85
N ASP A 448 4.67 27.33 -21.54
CA ASP A 448 4.59 28.18 -22.72
C ASP A 448 4.95 29.63 -22.35
N LYS A 449 4.47 30.13 -21.19
CA LYS A 449 4.83 31.46 -20.69
C LYS A 449 6.31 31.59 -20.33
N ARG A 450 6.90 30.65 -19.58
CA ARG A 450 8.34 30.69 -19.26
C ARG A 450 9.21 30.59 -20.51
N GLN A 451 8.85 29.75 -21.48
CA GLN A 451 9.56 29.67 -22.77
C GLN A 451 9.37 30.94 -23.63
N LEU A 452 8.23 31.62 -23.51
CA LEU A 452 8.00 32.93 -24.14
C LEU A 452 8.81 34.03 -23.45
N GLU A 453 8.87 34.04 -22.12
CA GLU A 453 9.65 34.99 -21.31
C GLU A 453 11.15 34.82 -21.54
N GLU A 454 11.67 33.57 -21.56
CA GLU A 454 13.08 33.29 -21.91
C GLU A 454 13.43 33.69 -23.36
N LYS A 455 12.47 33.61 -24.29
CA LYS A 455 12.65 34.11 -25.67
C LYS A 455 12.66 35.63 -25.75
N VAL A 456 11.87 36.31 -24.92
CA VAL A 456 11.80 37.78 -24.87
C VAL A 456 13.04 38.37 -24.20
N ASP A 457 13.55 37.73 -23.13
CA ASP A 457 14.79 38.15 -22.46
C ASP A 457 16.07 37.81 -23.25
N GLY A 458 15.96 36.92 -24.25
CA GLY A 458 17.03 36.58 -25.20
C GLY A 458 17.18 37.55 -26.38
N GLU A 459 16.23 38.46 -26.61
CA GLU A 459 16.31 39.49 -27.65
C GLU A 459 16.92 40.78 -27.08
N ASP A 460 18.25 40.90 -27.17
CA ASP A 460 18.99 42.14 -26.88
C ASP A 460 18.45 43.32 -27.75
N PRO A 461 17.90 44.40 -27.18
CA PRO A 461 17.38 45.54 -27.94
C PRO A 461 18.45 46.32 -28.73
N ARG A 462 19.73 45.92 -28.65
CA ARG A 462 20.87 46.63 -29.27
C ARG A 462 21.31 46.12 -30.64
N LYS A 463 20.50 45.33 -31.35
CA LYS A 463 20.76 44.96 -32.76
C LYS A 463 19.79 45.62 -33.76
N TYR A 464 19.51 46.92 -33.61
CA TYR A 464 19.00 47.74 -34.72
C TYR A 464 19.62 49.14 -34.72
N GLN A 465 20.94 49.23 -34.58
CA GLN A 465 21.69 50.40 -35.03
C GLN A 465 23.03 49.96 -35.62
N SER A 466 23.08 49.83 -36.95
CA SER A 466 24.18 50.27 -37.83
C SER A 466 24.20 49.47 -39.13
N THR A 467 23.91 50.14 -40.24
CA THR A 467 24.47 49.94 -41.59
C THR A 467 23.67 50.83 -42.54
N SER A 468 24.22 51.66 -43.41
CA SER A 468 25.49 52.38 -43.50
C SER A 468 25.24 53.43 -44.59
N GLN A 469 25.70 54.65 -44.39
CA GLN A 469 25.78 55.64 -45.47
C GLN A 469 26.83 55.22 -46.52
N ARG A 470 26.46 55.44 -47.79
CA ARG A 470 27.27 55.92 -48.95
C ARG A 470 28.55 55.21 -49.41
N THR A 471 28.52 54.83 -50.68
CA THR A 471 29.43 55.13 -51.82
C THR A 471 28.86 54.31 -53.01
N ASP A 472 28.58 54.79 -54.22
CA ASP A 472 29.01 55.94 -55.05
C ASP A 472 27.83 56.70 -55.68
#